data_AF-A0A3A9VVK3-F1
#
_entry.id   AF-A0A3A9VVK3-F1
#
_cell.length_a   1.000
_cell.length_b   1.000
_cell.length_c   1.000
_cell.angle_alpha   90.00
_cell.angle_beta   90.00
_cell.angle_gamma   90.00
#
_symmetry.space_group_name_H-M   'P 1'
#
loop_
_entity.id
_entity.type
_entity.pdbx_description
1 polymer ?
#
loop_
_entity_poly.entity_id
_entity_poly.type
_entity_poly.pdbx_seq_one_letter_code
_entity_poly.pdbx_strand_id
1 'polypeptide(L)'
;MKKGVLSILISTIGFFFVYKYNTLLHEIYYNVIVGKEIQFVFINDLVSFKKLFKIVLVCISLLSFYLGIISFLKKSKIGLAGMAVAIVLCITAFIPFWKYTIEDSGLDILIN
;
A
#
# COMPACT_ATOMS: atom_id res chain seq x y z
N MET A 1 7.70 3.12 24.72
CA MET A 1 7.22 1.87 24.09
C MET A 1 8.40 1.06 23.57
N LYS A 2 8.36 -0.29 23.60
CA LYS A 2 9.42 -1.13 23.00
C LYS A 2 9.48 -0.82 21.49
N LYS A 3 10.66 -0.46 20.97
CA LYS A 3 10.84 -0.03 19.56
C LYS A 3 10.28 -1.04 18.54
N GLY A 4 10.32 -2.34 18.85
CA GLY A 4 9.71 -3.39 18.02
C GLY A 4 8.19 -3.32 17.94
N VAL A 5 7.49 -2.94 19.01
CA VAL A 5 6.03 -2.73 18.96
C VAL A 5 5.70 -1.52 18.07
N LEU A 6 6.54 -0.49 18.10
CA LEU A 6 6.37 0.68 17.25
C LEU A 6 6.56 0.34 15.76
N SER A 7 7.55 -0.50 15.43
CA SER A 7 7.75 -1.03 14.07
C SER A 7 6.51 -1.79 13.58
N ILE A 8 5.93 -2.65 14.42
CA ILE A 8 4.71 -3.39 14.05
C ILE A 8 3.55 -2.42 13.79
N LEU A 9 3.30 -1.47 14.70
CA LEU A 9 2.22 -0.48 14.55
C LEU A 9 2.37 0.35 13.27
N ILE A 10 3.57 0.85 12.98
CA ILE A 10 3.85 1.62 11.76
C ILE A 10 3.62 0.77 10.51
N SER A 11 4.03 -0.51 10.54
CA SER A 11 3.78 -1.42 9.41
C SER A 11 2.29 -1.66 9.21
N THR A 12 1.53 -1.88 10.29
CA THR A 12 0.07 -2.06 10.23
C THR A 12 -0.63 -0.85 9.65
N ILE A 13 -0.21 0.36 10.04
CA ILE A 13 -0.71 1.61 9.45
C ILE A 13 -0.37 1.65 7.95
N GLY A 14 0.85 1.27 7.57
CA GLY A 14 1.24 1.13 6.16
C GLY A 14 0.31 0.19 5.37
N PHE A 15 -0.01 -0.98 5.93
CA PHE A 15 -0.95 -1.92 5.29
C PHE A 15 -2.36 -1.34 5.14
N PHE A 16 -2.83 -0.60 6.14
CA PHE A 16 -4.12 0.08 6.04
C PHE A 16 -4.15 1.11 4.90
N PHE A 17 -3.06 1.86 4.74
CA PHE A 17 -2.91 2.77 3.60
C PHE A 17 -2.93 2.00 2.26
N VAL A 18 -2.16 0.90 2.13
CA VAL A 18 -2.17 0.06 0.93
C VAL A 18 -3.59 -0.39 0.59
N TYR A 19 -4.34 -0.89 1.57
CA TYR A 19 -5.71 -1.36 1.39
C TYR A 19 -6.63 -0.24 0.90
N LYS A 20 -6.60 0.92 1.58
CA LYS A 20 -7.42 2.08 1.21
C LYS A 20 -7.10 2.59 -0.20
N TYR A 21 -5.82 2.64 -0.56
CA TYR A 21 -5.40 3.06 -1.90
C TYR A 21 -5.87 2.11 -3.00
N ASN A 22 -5.75 0.80 -2.80
CA ASN A 22 -6.24 -0.18 -3.78
C ASN A 22 -7.77 -0.14 -3.91
N THR A 23 -8.50 0.07 -2.81
CA THR A 23 -9.96 0.22 -2.84
C THR A 23 -10.39 1.49 -3.59
N LEU A 24 -9.68 2.59 -3.37
CA LEU A 24 -9.94 3.86 -4.04
C LEU A 24 -9.66 3.77 -5.55
N LEU A 25 -8.56 3.10 -5.95
CA LEU A 25 -8.32 2.80 -7.36
C LEU A 25 -9.43 1.91 -7.95
N HIS A 26 -9.92 0.93 -7.18
CA HIS A 26 -11.06 0.10 -7.58
C HIS A 26 -12.30 0.89 -7.91
N GLU A 27 -12.70 1.74 -6.98
CA GLU A 27 -13.88 2.56 -7.16
C GLU A 27 -13.73 3.52 -8.34
N ILE A 28 -12.56 4.15 -8.51
CA ILE A 28 -12.31 5.08 -9.63
C ILE A 28 -12.48 4.36 -10.96
N TYR A 29 -11.79 3.25 -11.17
CA TYR A 29 -11.84 2.59 -12.47
C TYR A 29 -13.17 1.88 -12.71
N TYR A 30 -13.78 1.29 -11.68
CA TYR A 30 -15.14 0.74 -11.80
C TYR A 30 -16.11 1.82 -12.28
N ASN A 31 -16.06 3.01 -11.68
CA ASN A 31 -16.93 4.12 -12.08
C ASN A 31 -16.60 4.64 -13.49
N VAL A 32 -15.33 4.62 -13.93
CA VAL A 32 -14.95 4.97 -15.31
C VAL A 32 -15.60 4.02 -16.30
N ILE A 33 -15.59 2.71 -16.01
CA ILE A 33 -16.12 1.69 -16.93
C ILE A 33 -17.65 1.68 -16.94
N VAL A 34 -18.29 1.93 -15.79
CA VAL A 34 -19.76 2.03 -15.68
C VAL A 34 -20.29 3.35 -16.28
N GLY A 35 -19.41 4.23 -16.77
CA GLY A 35 -19.82 5.47 -17.45
C GLY A 35 -20.48 6.49 -16.52
N LYS A 36 -20.31 6.34 -15.19
CA LYS A 36 -20.71 7.40 -14.25
C LYS A 36 -19.74 8.56 -14.43
N GLU A 37 -20.27 9.75 -14.68
CA GLU A 37 -19.47 10.98 -14.71
C GLU A 37 -18.81 11.18 -13.35
N ILE A 38 -17.55 10.76 -13.25
CA ILE A 38 -16.74 11.07 -12.10
C ILE A 38 -16.20 12.46 -12.35
N GLN A 39 -16.66 13.44 -11.56
CA GLN A 39 -16.09 14.79 -11.53
C GLN A 39 -14.69 14.81 -10.89
N PHE A 40 -13.78 13.94 -11.32
CA PHE A 40 -12.38 14.10 -11.01
C PHE A 40 -11.75 15.01 -12.05
N VAL A 41 -11.65 16.29 -11.68
CA VAL A 41 -10.71 17.29 -12.24
C VAL A 41 -9.23 16.79 -12.20
N PHE A 42 -8.98 15.57 -11.70
CA PHE A 42 -7.70 15.04 -11.24
C PHE A 42 -7.24 13.77 -11.99
N ILE A 43 -7.73 13.45 -13.20
CA ILE A 43 -7.25 12.26 -13.94
C ILE A 43 -5.74 12.36 -14.26
N ASN A 44 -5.24 13.55 -14.60
CA ASN A 44 -3.79 13.77 -14.73
C ASN A 44 -3.06 13.71 -13.38
N ASP A 45 -3.72 14.10 -12.29
CA ASP A 45 -3.17 13.99 -10.95
C ASP A 45 -3.17 12.57 -10.40
N LEU A 46 -3.97 11.65 -10.94
CA LEU A 46 -4.01 10.25 -10.51
C LEU A 46 -2.67 9.53 -10.73
N VAL A 47 -1.98 9.85 -11.83
CA VAL A 47 -0.64 9.31 -12.13
C VAL A 47 0.40 9.88 -11.15
N SER A 48 0.33 11.18 -10.87
CA SER A 48 1.19 11.85 -9.89
C SER A 48 0.92 11.34 -8.47
N PHE A 49 -0.34 11.16 -8.11
CA PHE A 49 -0.81 10.62 -6.83
C PHE A 49 -0.35 9.17 -6.65
N LYS A 50 -0.40 8.34 -7.70
CA LYS A 50 0.17 6.98 -7.68
C LYS A 50 1.66 6.97 -7.38
N LYS A 51 2.44 7.85 -8.02
CA LYS A 51 3.87 7.99 -7.75
C LYS A 51 4.14 8.45 -6.32
N LEU A 52 3.45 9.50 -5.86
CA LEU A 52 3.59 10.04 -4.51
C LEU A 52 3.23 9.01 -3.45
N PHE A 53 2.11 8.31 -3.63
CA PHE A 53 1.66 7.28 -2.70
C PHE A 53 2.67 6.13 -2.58
N LYS A 54 3.24 5.70 -3.71
CA LYS A 54 4.31 4.69 -3.72
C LYS A 54 5.56 5.15 -2.96
N ILE A 55 5.99 6.41 -3.15
CA ILE A 55 7.12 6.98 -2.41
C ILE A 55 6.85 7.00 -0.91
N VAL A 56 5.67 7.48 -0.49
CA VAL A 56 5.27 7.53 0.93
C VAL A 56 5.27 6.12 1.54
N LEU A 57 4.72 5.12 0.84
CA LEU A 57 4.72 3.73 1.30
C LEU A 57 6.11 3.15 1.47
N VAL A 58 7.01 3.41 0.50
CA VAL A 58 8.41 2.99 0.58
C VAL A 58 9.10 3.65 1.78
N CYS A 59 8.85 4.94 2.02
CA CYS A 59 9.36 5.64 3.20
C CYS A 59 8.86 5.03 4.51
N ILE A 60 7.55 4.73 4.62
CA ILE A 60 6.95 4.09 5.81
C ILE A 60 7.56 2.69 6.05
N SER A 61 7.71 1.93 4.98
CA SER A 61 8.33 0.59 5.02
C SER A 61 9.78 0.66 5.51
N LEU A 62 10.59 1.56 4.96
CA LEU A 62 11.98 1.79 5.39
C LEU A 62 12.06 2.23 6.86
N LEU A 63 11.18 3.15 7.28
CA LEU A 63 11.12 3.62 8.67
C LEU A 63 10.81 2.47 9.64
N SER A 64 9.83 1.64 9.28
CA SER A 64 9.47 0.46 10.06
C SER A 64 10.61 -0.56 10.11
N PHE A 65 11.26 -0.81 8.97
CA PHE A 65 12.37 -1.73 8.87
C PHE A 65 13.55 -1.30 9.75
N TYR A 66 13.88 0.00 9.73
CA TYR A 66 14.90 0.58 10.59
C TYR A 66 14.60 0.39 12.09
N LEU A 67 13.36 0.63 12.50
CA LEU A 67 12.92 0.40 13.88
C LEU A 67 12.94 -1.10 14.25
N GLY A 68 12.60 -1.96 13.30
CA GLY A 68 12.70 -3.42 13.41
C GLY A 68 14.14 -3.86 13.68
N ILE A 69 15.10 -3.38 12.87
CA ILE A 69 16.54 -3.65 13.03
C ILE A 69 17.02 -3.22 14.42
N ILE A 70 16.72 -1.98 14.84
CA ILE A 70 17.15 -1.50 16.17
C ILE A 70 16.58 -2.37 17.29
N SER A 71 15.35 -2.86 17.14
CA SER A 71 14.73 -3.75 18.13
C SER A 71 15.35 -5.15 18.11
N PHE A 72 15.75 -5.64 16.94
CA PHE A 72 16.44 -6.92 16.79
C PHE A 72 17.84 -6.88 17.43
N LEU A 73 18.61 -5.81 17.22
CA LEU A 73 19.93 -5.63 17.86
C LEU A 73 19.83 -5.64 19.40
N LYS A 74 18.70 -5.21 19.98
CA LYS A 74 18.43 -5.30 21.42
C LYS A 74 17.99 -6.70 21.90
N LYS A 75 18.26 -7.77 21.12
CA LYS A 75 17.88 -9.17 21.38
C LYS A 75 16.39 -9.40 21.63
N SER A 76 15.52 -8.51 21.16
CA SER A 76 14.07 -8.72 21.29
C SER A 76 13.55 -9.58 20.14
N LYS A 77 12.90 -10.71 20.45
CA LYS A 77 12.22 -11.57 19.45
C LYS A 77 11.18 -10.80 18.63
N ILE A 78 10.59 -9.76 19.23
CA ILE A 78 9.60 -8.87 18.62
C ILE A 78 10.21 -8.05 17.47
N GLY A 79 11.52 -7.76 17.50
CA GLY A 79 12.20 -7.05 16.41
C GLY A 79 12.26 -7.83 15.10
N LEU A 80 12.43 -9.15 15.18
CA LEU A 80 12.42 -10.03 14.00
C LEU A 80 11.04 -10.00 13.31
N ALA A 81 9.96 -10.06 14.10
CA ALA A 81 8.60 -9.95 13.58
C ALA A 81 8.37 -8.59 12.91
N GLY A 82 8.83 -7.48 13.53
CA GLY A 82 8.75 -6.15 12.93
C GLY A 82 9.49 -6.04 11.59
N MET A 83 10.70 -6.59 11.49
CA MET A 83 11.43 -6.64 10.21
C MET A 83 10.70 -7.47 9.15
N ALA A 84 10.21 -8.65 9.51
CA ALA A 84 9.49 -9.52 8.57
C ALA A 84 8.24 -8.81 8.01
N VAL A 85 7.44 -8.19 8.88
CA VAL A 85 6.23 -7.46 8.49
C VAL A 85 6.56 -6.25 7.60
N ALA A 86 7.64 -5.53 7.89
CA ALA A 86 8.10 -4.40 7.05
C ALA A 86 8.54 -4.86 5.65
N ILE A 87 9.20 -6.00 5.54
CA ILE A 87 9.57 -6.58 4.23
C ILE A 87 8.31 -6.91 3.43
N VAL A 88 7.32 -7.57 4.04
CA VAL A 88 6.05 -7.88 3.37
C VAL A 88 5.37 -6.59 2.92
N LEU A 89 5.31 -5.56 3.77
CA LEU A 89 4.74 -4.26 3.42
C LEU A 89 5.45 -3.66 2.19
N CYS A 90 6.78 -3.72 2.17
CA CYS A 90 7.59 -3.26 1.04
C CYS A 90 7.17 -3.96 -0.25
N ILE A 91 7.07 -5.30 -0.24
CA ILE A 91 6.65 -6.08 -1.42
C ILE A 91 5.24 -5.68 -1.86
N THR A 92 4.30 -5.50 -0.93
CA THR A 92 2.93 -5.10 -1.27
C THR A 92 2.82 -3.70 -1.86
N ALA A 93 3.79 -2.80 -1.64
CA ALA A 93 3.81 -1.49 -2.27
C ALA A 93 4.16 -1.56 -3.78
N PHE A 94 4.75 -2.67 -4.25
CA PHE A 94 5.07 -2.89 -5.66
C PHE A 94 3.99 -3.68 -6.40
N ILE A 95 3.15 -4.45 -5.70
CA ILE A 95 2.10 -5.26 -6.29
C ILE A 95 0.82 -4.41 -6.42
N PRO A 96 0.35 -4.11 -7.66
CA PRO A 96 -0.91 -3.42 -7.86
C PRO A 96 -2.08 -4.41 -7.69
N PHE A 97 -2.46 -4.69 -6.44
CA PHE A 97 -3.58 -5.60 -6.12
C PHE A 97 -4.87 -5.23 -6.82
N TRP A 98 -5.09 -3.93 -7.03
CA TRP A 98 -6.26 -3.44 -7.75
C TRP A 98 -6.45 -4.07 -9.14
N LYS A 99 -5.37 -4.34 -9.89
CA LYS A 99 -5.47 -4.90 -11.25
C LYS A 99 -6.12 -6.29 -11.25
N TYR A 100 -5.81 -7.11 -10.26
CA TYR A 100 -6.34 -8.47 -10.14
C TYR A 100 -7.82 -8.51 -9.81
N THR A 101 -8.35 -7.47 -9.15
CA THR A 101 -9.79 -7.39 -8.82
C THR A 101 -10.65 -7.05 -10.04
N ILE A 102 -10.09 -6.34 -11.04
CA ILE A 102 -10.79 -6.04 -12.31
C ILE A 102 -10.83 -7.30 -13.19
N GLU A 103 -9.73 -8.04 -13.21
CA GLU A 103 -9.55 -9.22 -14.05
C GLU A 103 -10.54 -10.33 -13.69
N ASP A 104 -10.82 -10.48 -12.40
CA ASP A 104 -11.82 -11.44 -11.91
C ASP A 104 -13.28 -10.95 -12.10
N SER A 105 -13.48 -9.64 -12.32
CA SER A 105 -14.83 -9.07 -12.55
C SER A 105 -15.22 -9.00 -14.04
N GLY A 106 -14.38 -9.50 -14.95
CA GLY A 106 -14.68 -9.58 -16.39
C GLY A 106 -14.74 -8.23 -17.10
N LEU A 107 -14.25 -7.17 -16.44
CA LEU A 107 -14.24 -5.79 -16.94
C LEU A 107 -13.12 -5.53 -17.95
N ASP A 108 -12.21 -6.49 -18.13
CA ASP A 108 -11.06 -6.42 -19.06
C ASP A 108 -11.50 -6.36 -20.53
N ILE A 109 -12.69 -6.89 -20.82
CA ILE A 109 -13.27 -7.00 -22.17
C ILE A 109 -13.72 -5.63 -22.69
N LEU A 110 -13.94 -4.65 -21.80
CA LEU A 110 -14.42 -3.30 -22.15
C LEU A 110 -13.31 -2.24 -22.28
N ILE A 111 -12.07 -2.58 -21.93
CA ILE A 111 -10.93 -1.64 -21.90
C ILE A 111 -9.94 -1.87 -23.06
N ASN A 112 -10.12 -2.95 -23.84
CA ASN A 112 -9.32 -3.25 -25.04
C ASN A 112 -10.13 -2.98 -26.32
#